data_AF-A0A438HLH9-F1
#
_entry.id   AF-A0A438HLH9-F1
#
_cell.length_a   1.000
_cell.length_b   1.000
_cell.length_c   1.000
_cell.angle_alpha   90.00
_cell.angle_beta   90.00
_cell.angle_gamma   90.00
#
_symmetry.space_group_name_H-M   'P 1'
#
loop_
_entity.id
_entity.type
_entity.pdbx_description
1 polymer ?
#
loop_
_entity_poly.entity_id
_entity_poly.type
_entity_poly.pdbx_seq_one_letter_code
_entity_poly.pdbx_strand_id
1 'polypeptide(L)'
;MHLKPHCKGGAEREQGLLQILTEMDGFKVSTAQVLVIGATNRLDILDPALLRKGRFDKIIRVGLPSKDGRLAILKVHARNKFFRSEEEKEALLQEIAELTEDFTGAELQNILNEAGILTARKDLDYIGREELLEALKRNSHLCYKVTDIICAWVVISQMLTLWLGLHIDAPRELKLKVVQNLFIIHSFL
;
A
#
# COMPACT_ATOMS: atom_id res chain seq x y z
N MET A 1 -9.41 51.11 26.93
CA MET A 1 -9.86 49.94 26.16
C MET A 1 -8.72 49.50 25.26
N HIS A 2 -7.88 48.59 25.74
CA HIS A 2 -6.76 48.04 24.97
C HIS A 2 -7.27 46.74 24.32
N LEU A 3 -7.58 46.81 23.02
CA LEU A 3 -8.11 45.69 22.26
C LEU A 3 -7.06 44.56 22.24
N LYS A 4 -7.37 43.43 22.88
CA LYS A 4 -6.62 42.19 22.64
C LYS A 4 -6.81 41.81 21.17
N PRO A 5 -5.75 41.64 20.37
CA PRO A 5 -5.92 41.14 19.03
C PRO A 5 -6.46 39.71 19.12
N HIS A 6 -7.58 39.46 18.45
CA HIS A 6 -8.06 38.11 18.18
C HIS A 6 -6.97 37.37 17.40
N CYS A 7 -6.27 36.46 18.07
CA CYS A 7 -5.41 35.49 17.41
C CYS A 7 -6.28 34.55 16.58
N LYS A 8 -6.32 34.83 15.27
CA LYS A 8 -6.62 33.83 14.24
C LYS A 8 -5.61 32.69 14.42
N GLY A 9 -6.07 31.44 14.48
CA GLY A 9 -5.28 30.23 14.82
C GLY A 9 -4.06 29.88 13.93
N GLY A 10 -3.57 30.81 13.11
CA GLY A 10 -2.25 30.74 12.47
C GLY A 10 -1.12 31.24 13.38
N ALA A 11 -1.36 32.29 14.19
CA ALA A 11 -0.31 32.89 15.03
C ALA A 11 0.18 31.93 16.13
N GLU A 12 -0.70 31.12 16.70
CA GLU A 12 -0.33 30.12 17.72
C GLU A 12 0.51 28.98 17.15
N ARG A 13 0.23 28.57 15.90
CA ARG A 13 1.02 27.54 15.20
C ARG A 13 2.42 28.06 14.88
N GLU A 14 2.52 29.29 14.42
CA GLU A 14 3.81 29.94 14.13
C GLU A 14 4.62 30.16 15.42
N GLN A 15 3.97 30.61 16.50
CA GLN A 15 4.63 30.79 17.81
C GLN A 15 5.12 29.47 18.41
N GLY A 16 4.33 28.39 18.31
CA GLY A 16 4.76 27.06 18.74
C GLY A 16 5.96 26.54 17.94
N LEU A 17 5.97 26.80 16.62
CA LEU A 17 7.06 26.38 15.74
C LEU A 17 8.36 27.14 16.01
N LEU A 18 8.28 28.45 16.26
CA LEU A 18 9.43 29.28 16.63
C LEU A 18 10.03 28.91 18.00
N GLN A 19 9.19 28.49 18.94
CA GLN A 19 9.68 28.02 20.24
C GLN A 19 10.48 26.71 20.10
N ILE A 20 9.96 25.74 19.34
CA ILE A 20 10.67 24.47 19.09
C ILE A 20 12.02 24.74 18.40
N LEU A 21 12.04 25.68 17.44
CA LEU A 21 13.27 26.10 16.76
C LEU A 21 14.32 26.70 17.72
N THR A 22 13.87 27.52 18.67
CA THR A 22 14.75 28.18 19.64
C THR A 22 15.32 27.19 20.64
N GLU A 23 14.53 26.22 21.10
CA GLU A 23 15.02 25.13 21.96
C GLU A 23 16.00 24.21 21.21
N MET A 24 15.74 23.91 19.94
CA MET A 24 16.66 23.11 19.09
C MET A 24 18.02 23.78 18.89
N ASP A 25 18.05 25.10 18.68
CA ASP A 25 19.31 25.86 18.56
C ASP A 25 20.01 26.06 19.94
N GLY A 26 19.29 25.87 21.05
CA GLY A 26 19.76 26.04 22.42
C GLY A 26 20.59 24.88 22.98
N PHE A 27 20.59 23.72 22.33
CA PHE A 27 21.41 22.57 22.74
C PHE A 27 22.88 22.80 22.40
N LYS A 28 23.62 23.40 23.34
CA LYS A 28 25.09 23.45 23.26
C LYS A 28 25.64 22.03 23.50
N VAL A 29 26.58 21.64 22.65
CA VAL A 29 27.27 20.33 22.57
C VAL A 29 27.88 19.86 23.91
N SER A 30 28.00 20.75 24.90
CA SER A 30 28.72 20.54 26.16
C SER A 30 27.97 19.80 27.27
N THR A 31 26.64 19.59 27.18
CA THR A 31 25.88 19.13 28.37
C THR A 31 24.94 17.94 28.12
N ALA A 32 24.49 17.69 26.90
CA ALA A 32 23.74 16.46 26.54
C ALA A 32 23.81 16.18 25.04
N GLN A 33 24.03 14.92 24.65
CA GLN A 33 23.84 14.47 23.26
C GLN A 33 22.34 14.17 23.06
N VAL A 34 21.59 15.11 22.47
CA VAL A 34 20.17 14.95 22.16
C VAL A 34 20.01 14.71 20.66
N LEU A 35 19.35 13.61 20.29
CA LEU A 35 18.96 13.30 18.92
C LEU A 35 17.48 13.62 18.71
N VAL A 36 17.18 14.54 17.80
CA VAL A 36 15.80 14.90 17.44
C VAL A 36 15.40 14.18 16.15
N ILE A 37 14.31 13.41 16.20
CA ILE A 37 13.76 12.69 15.05
C ILE A 37 12.34 13.22 14.79
N GLY A 38 12.07 13.64 13.56
CA GLY A 38 10.75 14.06 13.10
C GLY A 38 10.26 13.18 11.94
N ALA A 39 8.95 12.97 11.87
CA ALA A 39 8.29 12.26 10.77
C ALA A 39 7.26 13.18 10.10
N THR A 40 7.34 13.33 8.77
CA THR A 40 6.37 14.10 7.99
C THR A 40 6.04 13.37 6.69
N ASN A 41 4.75 13.36 6.34
CA ASN A 41 4.28 12.88 5.03
C ASN A 41 4.39 13.95 3.94
N ARG A 42 4.68 15.20 4.33
CA ARG A 42 4.71 16.37 3.45
C ARG A 42 5.93 17.23 3.75
N LEU A 43 7.03 16.95 3.06
CA LEU A 43 8.25 17.75 3.14
C LEU A 43 8.11 19.09 2.39
N ASP A 44 7.21 19.15 1.40
CA ASP A 44 6.94 20.31 0.54
C ASP A 44 6.38 21.52 1.28
N ILE A 45 5.63 21.29 2.37
CA ILE A 45 5.01 22.36 3.17
C ILE A 45 5.85 22.79 4.37
N LEU A 46 6.98 22.11 4.61
CA LEU A 46 7.83 22.41 5.76
C LEU A 46 8.60 23.71 5.49
N ASP A 47 8.76 24.55 6.52
CA ASP A 47 9.56 25.77 6.42
C ASP A 47 11.02 25.40 6.04
N PRO A 48 11.58 25.93 4.93
CA PRO A 48 12.97 25.70 4.55
C PRO A 48 13.99 26.06 5.63
N ALA A 49 13.65 26.92 6.60
CA ALA A 49 14.50 27.25 7.74
C ALA A 49 14.77 26.05 8.67
N LEU A 50 13.90 25.03 8.67
CA LEU A 50 14.06 23.80 9.46
C LEU A 50 15.09 22.84 8.85
N LEU A 51 15.31 22.91 7.53
CA LEU A 51 16.18 21.98 6.78
C LEU A 51 17.64 22.41 6.70
N ARG A 52 18.02 23.47 7.41
CA ARG A 52 19.40 23.96 7.46
C ARG A 52 20.25 23.11 8.41
N LYS A 53 21.54 23.03 8.10
CA LYS A 53 22.55 22.36 8.91
C LYS A 53 22.51 22.88 10.35
N GLY A 54 22.34 21.99 11.32
CA GLY A 54 22.18 22.31 12.75
C GLY A 54 20.78 22.03 13.31
N ARG A 55 19.77 21.80 12.45
CA ARG A 55 18.40 21.40 12.81
C ARG A 55 18.09 20.03 12.20
N PHE A 56 17.18 19.96 11.22
CA PHE A 56 16.96 18.73 10.46
C PHE A 56 17.92 18.65 9.27
N ASP A 57 19.14 18.20 9.55
CA ASP A 57 20.22 18.07 8.55
C ASP A 57 20.13 16.78 7.73
N LYS A 58 19.59 15.70 8.32
CA LYS A 58 19.41 14.39 7.69
C LYS A 58 17.93 14.15 7.38
N ILE A 59 17.62 14.07 6.09
CA ILE A 59 16.31 13.63 5.60
C ILE A 59 16.45 12.21 5.08
N ILE A 60 15.71 11.28 5.70
CA ILE A 60 15.61 9.89 5.24
C ILE A 60 14.23 9.70 4.64
N ARG A 61 14.17 9.37 3.35
CA ARG A 61 12.90 9.06 2.67
C ARG A 61 12.62 7.57 2.82
N VAL A 62 11.50 7.24 3.45
CA VAL A 62 11.01 5.87 3.56
C VAL A 62 9.92 5.68 2.50
N GLY A 63 10.20 4.85 1.51
CA GLY A 63 9.25 4.49 0.46
C GLY A 63 8.43 3.25 0.81
N LEU A 64 7.64 2.78 -0.15
CA LEU A 64 6.96 1.50 -0.05
C LEU A 64 7.96 0.34 0.07
N PRO A 65 7.65 -0.69 0.86
CA PRO A 65 8.53 -1.84 1.03
C PRO A 65 8.60 -2.70 -0.24
N SER A 66 9.80 -3.20 -0.54
CA SER A 66 9.99 -4.26 -1.55
C SER A 66 9.35 -5.59 -1.09
N LYS A 67 9.28 -6.59 -1.98
CA LYS A 67 8.76 -7.93 -1.63
C LYS A 67 9.41 -8.51 -0.37
N ASP A 68 10.74 -8.48 -0.28
CA ASP A 68 11.48 -8.97 0.88
C ASP A 68 11.21 -8.12 2.14
N GLY A 69 11.05 -6.81 1.97
CA GLY A 69 10.66 -5.89 3.04
C GLY A 69 9.26 -6.20 3.58
N ARG A 70 8.29 -6.48 2.70
CA ARG A 70 6.93 -6.90 3.08
C ARG A 70 6.96 -8.21 3.85
N LEU A 71 7.72 -9.19 3.38
CA LEU A 71 7.90 -10.46 4.09
C LEU A 71 8.49 -10.24 5.49
N ALA A 72 9.51 -9.38 5.62
CA ALA A 72 10.10 -9.07 6.91
C ALA A 72 9.11 -8.38 7.87
N ILE A 73 8.33 -7.42 7.37
CA ILE A 73 7.27 -6.74 8.14
C ILE A 73 6.21 -7.75 8.60
N LEU A 74 5.71 -8.58 7.68
CA LEU A 74 4.75 -9.64 7.97
C LEU A 74 5.28 -10.60 9.03
N LYS A 75 6.54 -11.01 8.95
CA LYS A 75 7.19 -11.86 9.97
C LYS A 75 7.23 -11.22 11.35
N VAL A 76 7.48 -9.91 11.45
CA VAL A 76 7.47 -9.18 12.73
C VAL A 76 6.07 -9.18 13.33
N HIS A 77 5.04 -8.89 12.53
CA HIS A 77 3.66 -8.84 12.99
C HIS A 77 3.01 -10.22 13.20
N ALA A 78 3.57 -11.27 12.61
CA ALA A 78 3.13 -12.65 12.78
C ALA A 78 3.67 -13.32 14.07
N ARG A 79 4.63 -12.71 14.79
CA ARG A 79 5.23 -13.30 16.01
C ARG A 79 4.22 -13.57 17.12
N ASN A 80 3.21 -12.72 17.26
CA ASN A 80 2.20 -12.82 18.33
C ASN A 80 0.89 -13.46 17.85
N LYS A 81 0.92 -14.24 16.76
CA LYS A 81 -0.26 -14.85 16.15
C LYS A 81 -0.09 -16.36 16.05
N PHE A 82 -1.20 -17.08 16.21
CA PHE A 82 -1.22 -18.54 16.20
C PHE A 82 -1.45 -19.04 14.77
N PHE A 83 -0.51 -19.84 14.29
CA PHE A 83 -0.58 -20.59 13.04
C PHE A 83 -0.47 -22.07 13.35
N ARG A 84 -0.93 -22.93 12.42
CA ARG A 84 -0.92 -24.39 12.64
C ARG A 84 0.50 -24.96 12.78
N SER A 85 1.45 -24.47 11.99
CA SER A 85 2.87 -24.80 12.10
C SER A 85 3.74 -23.65 11.62
N GLU A 86 5.05 -23.67 11.93
CA GLU A 86 5.97 -22.62 11.47
C GLU A 86 6.24 -22.73 9.96
N GLU A 87 6.18 -23.93 9.38
CA GLU A 87 6.31 -24.14 7.93
C GLU A 87 5.10 -23.57 7.18
N GLU A 88 3.88 -23.83 7.68
CA GLU A 88 2.64 -23.30 7.09
C GLU A 88 2.62 -21.77 7.19
N LYS A 89 3.02 -21.23 8.35
CA LYS A 89 3.18 -19.78 8.55
C LYS A 89 4.13 -19.17 7.53
N GLU A 90 5.34 -19.71 7.34
CA GLU A 90 6.29 -19.15 6.39
C GLU A 90 5.74 -19.16 4.94
N ALA A 91 5.11 -20.26 4.53
CA ALA A 91 4.49 -20.39 3.21
C ALA A 91 3.36 -19.35 3.00
N LEU A 92 2.48 -19.19 3.99
CA LEU A 92 1.37 -18.23 3.93
C LEU A 92 1.87 -16.78 3.90
N LEU A 93 2.89 -16.43 4.68
CA LEU A 93 3.44 -15.07 4.67
C LEU A 93 4.14 -14.74 3.34
N GLN A 94 4.78 -15.73 2.70
CA GLN A 94 5.35 -15.56 1.36
C GLN A 94 4.27 -15.32 0.31
N GLU A 95 3.18 -16.11 0.35
CA GLU A 95 2.02 -15.92 -0.53
C GLU A 95 1.43 -14.51 -0.38
N ILE A 96 1.20 -14.05 0.86
CA ILE A 96 0.65 -12.72 1.11
C ILE A 96 1.61 -11.61 0.66
N ALA A 97 2.92 -11.76 0.84
CA ALA A 97 3.91 -10.78 0.38
C ALA A 97 3.91 -10.61 -1.15
N GLU A 98 3.57 -11.68 -1.90
CA GLU A 98 3.40 -11.65 -3.35
C GLU A 98 2.10 -10.97 -3.79
N LEU A 99 1.01 -11.20 -3.06
CA LEU A 99 -0.31 -10.66 -3.39
C LEU A 99 -0.47 -9.17 -3.00
N THR A 100 0.34 -8.66 -2.07
CA THR A 100 0.23 -7.30 -1.50
C THR A 100 1.22 -6.32 -2.12
N GLU A 101 1.29 -6.27 -3.45
CA GLU A 101 2.05 -5.25 -4.15
C GLU A 101 1.50 -3.84 -3.83
N ASP A 102 2.40 -2.88 -3.61
CA ASP A 102 2.09 -1.50 -3.19
C ASP A 102 1.52 -1.27 -1.79
N PHE A 103 1.49 -2.29 -0.93
CA PHE A 103 0.99 -2.14 0.44
C PHE A 103 2.03 -1.47 1.34
N THR A 104 1.56 -0.56 2.18
CA THR A 104 2.32 0.03 3.28
C THR A 104 2.47 -0.97 4.43
N GLY A 105 3.47 -0.75 5.30
CA GLY A 105 3.65 -1.61 6.48
C GLY A 105 2.43 -1.63 7.42
N ALA A 106 1.69 -0.52 7.49
CA ALA A 106 0.46 -0.42 8.27
C ALA A 106 -0.67 -1.31 7.70
N GLU A 107 -0.83 -1.34 6.38
CA GLU A 107 -1.84 -2.19 5.73
C GLU A 107 -1.51 -3.68 5.89
N LEU A 108 -0.23 -4.06 5.81
CA LEU A 108 0.21 -5.44 6.07
C LEU A 108 -0.08 -5.87 7.51
N GLN A 109 0.17 -4.99 8.47
CA GLN A 109 -0.20 -5.23 9.87
C GLN A 109 -1.72 -5.39 10.01
N ASN A 110 -2.48 -4.56 9.31
CA ASN A 110 -3.94 -4.60 9.38
C ASN A 110 -4.50 -5.92 8.81
N ILE A 111 -3.97 -6.42 7.70
CA ILE A 111 -4.36 -7.73 7.14
C ILE A 111 -4.21 -8.84 8.19
N LEU A 112 -3.05 -8.90 8.87
CA LEU A 112 -2.82 -9.94 9.87
C LEU A 112 -3.72 -9.77 11.11
N ASN A 113 -4.07 -8.53 11.47
CA ASN A 113 -5.02 -8.26 12.55
C ASN A 113 -6.44 -8.69 12.21
N GLU A 114 -6.92 -8.32 11.02
CA GLU A 114 -8.22 -8.73 10.51
C GLU A 114 -8.31 -10.26 10.37
N ALA A 115 -7.26 -10.91 9.88
CA ALA A 115 -7.21 -12.38 9.81
C ALA A 115 -7.38 -13.01 11.20
N GLY A 116 -6.71 -12.48 12.23
CA GLY A 116 -6.87 -12.95 13.60
C GLY A 116 -8.28 -12.72 14.16
N ILE A 117 -8.92 -11.60 13.83
CA ILE A 117 -10.31 -11.31 14.22
C ILE A 117 -11.28 -12.27 13.51
N LEU A 118 -11.04 -12.58 12.23
CA LEU A 118 -11.83 -13.54 11.46
C LEU A 118 -11.72 -14.95 12.04
N THR A 119 -10.50 -15.39 12.36
CA THR A 119 -10.24 -16.66 13.05
C THR A 119 -11.02 -16.74 14.36
N ALA A 120 -10.92 -15.70 15.21
CA ALA A 120 -11.65 -15.66 16.47
C ALA A 120 -13.18 -15.65 16.30
N ARG A 121 -13.70 -15.01 15.24
CA ARG A 121 -15.15 -15.02 14.93
C ARG A 121 -15.66 -16.37 14.43
N LYS A 122 -14.79 -17.20 13.86
CA LYS A 122 -15.10 -18.55 13.36
C LYS A 122 -14.85 -19.64 14.42
N ASP A 123 -14.49 -19.28 15.66
CA ASP A 123 -14.07 -20.21 16.71
C ASP A 123 -12.96 -21.19 16.25
N LEU A 124 -11.98 -20.67 15.50
CA LEU A 124 -10.82 -21.43 15.04
C LEU A 124 -9.62 -21.17 15.96
N ASP A 125 -8.79 -22.20 16.17
CA ASP A 125 -7.60 -22.11 17.04
C ASP A 125 -6.38 -21.47 16.35
N TYR A 126 -6.37 -21.41 15.01
CA TYR A 126 -5.23 -20.96 14.21
C TYR A 126 -5.67 -20.18 12.98
N ILE A 127 -4.82 -19.24 12.54
CA ILE A 127 -5.03 -18.48 11.32
C ILE A 127 -4.73 -19.38 10.11
N GLY A 128 -5.75 -19.66 9.31
CA GLY A 128 -5.63 -20.39 8.06
C GLY A 128 -5.45 -19.48 6.85
N ARG A 129 -5.26 -20.11 5.68
CA ARG A 129 -5.20 -19.42 4.38
C ARG A 129 -6.48 -18.66 4.06
N GLU A 130 -7.64 -19.22 4.39
CA GLU A 130 -8.95 -18.64 4.06
C GLU A 130 -9.17 -17.30 4.78
N GLU A 131 -8.83 -17.22 6.06
CA GLU A 131 -8.96 -16.00 6.87
C GLU A 131 -8.01 -14.91 6.39
N LEU A 132 -6.78 -15.28 6.03
CA LEU A 132 -5.81 -14.35 5.44
C LEU A 132 -6.29 -13.79 4.10
N LEU A 133 -6.80 -14.66 3.22
CA LEU A 133 -7.35 -14.24 1.93
C LEU A 133 -8.61 -13.38 2.13
N GLU A 134 -9.49 -13.73 3.04
CA GLU A 134 -10.67 -12.93 3.37
C GLU A 134 -10.29 -11.56 3.97
N ALA A 135 -9.28 -11.50 4.82
CA ALA A 135 -8.74 -10.25 5.35
C ALA A 135 -8.14 -9.37 4.24
N LEU A 136 -7.39 -9.98 3.31
CA LEU A 136 -6.84 -9.28 2.14
C LEU A 136 -7.97 -8.71 1.28
N LYS A 137 -8.99 -9.52 1.00
CA LYS A 137 -10.20 -9.13 0.25
C LYS A 137 -10.95 -7.93 0.83
N ARG A 138 -10.98 -7.80 2.16
CA ARG A 138 -11.65 -6.69 2.87
C ARG A 138 -10.83 -5.40 2.85
N ASN A 139 -9.50 -5.51 2.84
CA ASN A 139 -8.58 -4.38 2.87
C ASN A 139 -8.15 -3.91 1.47
N SER A 140 -8.29 -4.76 0.45
CA SER A 140 -8.09 -4.39 -0.95
C SER A 140 -9.28 -3.57 -1.44
N HIS A 141 -9.32 -2.29 -1.09
CA HIS A 141 -10.23 -1.30 -1.70
C HIS A 141 -9.85 -1.01 -3.16
N LEU A 142 -8.61 -1.30 -3.54
CA LEU A 142 -8.11 -1.31 -4.91
C LEU A 142 -7.21 -2.55 -5.08
N CYS A 143 -7.17 -3.10 -6.30
CA CYS A 143 -6.39 -4.28 -6.69
C CYS A 143 -6.98 -5.63 -6.28
N TYR A 144 -8.21 -5.91 -6.73
CA TYR A 144 -8.47 -7.25 -7.21
C TYR A 144 -7.96 -7.33 -8.65
N LYS A 145 -6.98 -8.19 -8.91
CA LYS A 145 -6.71 -8.73 -10.25
C LYS A 145 -7.87 -9.63 -10.74
N VAL A 146 -9.12 -9.18 -10.58
CA VAL A 146 -10.27 -9.74 -11.29
C VAL A 146 -10.20 -9.37 -12.78
N THR A 147 -9.28 -8.48 -13.17
CA THR A 147 -9.03 -8.13 -14.57
C THR A 147 -8.00 -9.02 -15.28
N ASP A 148 -7.29 -9.96 -14.63
CA ASP A 148 -6.27 -10.75 -15.35
C ASP A 148 -6.90 -11.68 -16.40
N ILE A 149 -8.05 -12.29 -16.10
CA ILE A 149 -8.79 -13.09 -17.08
C ILE A 149 -9.39 -12.18 -18.16
N ILE A 150 -10.08 -11.11 -17.76
CA ILE A 150 -10.76 -10.21 -18.71
C ILE A 150 -9.75 -9.55 -19.67
N CYS A 151 -8.61 -9.06 -19.17
CA CYS A 151 -7.56 -8.47 -19.99
C CYS A 151 -6.87 -9.49 -20.91
N ALA A 152 -6.58 -10.70 -20.41
CA ALA A 152 -5.98 -11.75 -21.24
C ALA A 152 -6.90 -12.12 -22.43
N TRP A 153 -8.21 -12.24 -22.19
CA TRP A 153 -9.18 -12.55 -23.24
C TRP A 153 -9.33 -11.42 -24.27
N VAL A 154 -9.33 -10.16 -23.84
CA VAL A 154 -9.37 -9.00 -24.77
C VAL A 154 -8.15 -8.98 -25.69
N VAL A 155 -6.96 -9.25 -25.15
CA VAL A 155 -5.71 -9.28 -25.94
C VAL A 155 -5.69 -10.45 -26.92
N ILE A 156 -6.12 -11.65 -26.49
CA ILE A 156 -6.21 -12.83 -27.35
C ILE A 156 -7.21 -12.59 -28.50
N SER A 157 -8.36 -11.98 -28.24
CA SER A 157 -9.35 -11.66 -29.27
C SER A 157 -8.83 -10.67 -30.31
N GLN A 158 -8.09 -9.64 -29.89
CA GLN A 158 -7.46 -8.69 -30.80
C GLN A 158 -6.37 -9.34 -31.65
N MET A 159 -5.54 -10.20 -31.05
CA MET A 159 -4.52 -10.96 -31.78
C MET A 159 -5.13 -11.93 -32.80
N LEU A 160 -6.20 -12.64 -32.43
CA LEU A 160 -6.88 -13.55 -33.35
C LEU A 160 -7.54 -12.79 -34.52
N THR A 161 -8.13 -11.62 -34.26
CA THR A 161 -8.72 -10.77 -35.30
C THR A 161 -7.67 -10.27 -36.29
N LEU A 162 -6.51 -9.83 -35.78
CA LEU A 162 -5.36 -9.43 -36.61
C LEU A 162 -4.81 -10.60 -37.43
N TRP A 163 -4.67 -11.78 -36.82
CA TRP A 163 -4.18 -12.98 -37.49
C TRP A 163 -5.11 -13.44 -38.62
N LEU A 164 -6.43 -13.52 -38.34
CA LEU A 164 -7.45 -13.83 -39.36
C LEU A 164 -7.50 -12.77 -40.47
N GLY A 165 -7.24 -11.50 -40.12
CA GLY A 165 -7.18 -10.39 -41.08
C GLY A 165 -6.02 -10.50 -42.07
N LEU A 166 -4.85 -10.97 -41.61
CA LEU A 166 -3.61 -11.04 -42.37
C LEU A 166 -3.40 -12.35 -43.14
N HIS A 167 -3.94 -13.48 -42.66
CA HIS A 167 -3.66 -14.80 -43.24
C HIS A 167 -4.83 -15.42 -44.01
N ILE A 168 -6.05 -14.84 -43.94
CA ILE A 168 -7.22 -15.39 -44.63
C ILE A 168 -7.81 -14.34 -45.58
N ASP A 169 -7.65 -14.57 -46.88
CA ASP A 169 -8.33 -13.83 -47.96
C ASP A 169 -9.79 -14.28 -48.09
N ALA A 170 -10.59 -14.00 -47.06
CA ALA A 170 -12.04 -14.21 -47.07
C ALA A 170 -12.81 -12.92 -47.42
N PRO A 171 -13.93 -13.01 -48.16
CA PRO A 171 -14.80 -11.87 -48.44
C PRO A 171 -15.32 -11.23 -47.13
N ARG A 172 -15.48 -9.89 -47.13
CA ARG A 172 -15.77 -9.08 -45.93
C ARG A 172 -16.96 -9.57 -45.12
N GLU A 173 -17.97 -10.13 -45.78
CA GLU A 173 -19.19 -10.66 -45.14
C GLU A 173 -18.92 -11.88 -44.24
N LEU A 174 -17.97 -12.74 -44.62
CA LEU A 174 -17.61 -13.91 -43.81
C LEU A 174 -16.78 -13.50 -42.57
N LYS A 175 -15.89 -12.51 -42.73
CA LYS A 175 -15.10 -11.95 -41.63
C LYS A 175 -16.00 -11.31 -40.56
N LEU A 176 -17.02 -10.57 -40.97
CA LEU A 176 -18.02 -9.97 -40.08
C LEU A 176 -18.85 -11.02 -39.32
N LYS A 177 -19.28 -12.11 -39.98
CA LYS A 177 -20.03 -13.19 -39.32
C LYS A 177 -19.21 -13.95 -38.27
N VAL A 178 -17.92 -14.21 -38.54
CA VAL A 178 -17.03 -14.89 -37.59
C VAL A 178 -16.79 -14.01 -36.36
N VAL A 179 -16.53 -12.72 -36.55
CA VAL A 179 -16.33 -11.78 -35.43
C VAL A 179 -17.61 -11.60 -34.61
N GLN A 180 -18.78 -11.49 -35.25
CA GLN A 180 -20.06 -11.36 -34.54
C GLN A 180 -20.41 -12.62 -33.74
N ASN A 181 -20.20 -13.81 -34.29
CA ASN A 181 -20.46 -15.06 -33.57
C ASN A 181 -19.51 -15.24 -32.38
N LEU A 182 -18.25 -14.81 -32.50
CA LEU A 182 -17.28 -14.88 -31.40
C LEU A 182 -17.65 -13.91 -30.26
N PHE A 183 -18.22 -12.76 -30.59
CA PHE A 183 -18.68 -11.74 -29.63
C PHE A 183 -19.95 -12.17 -28.88
N ILE A 184 -20.88 -12.86 -29.55
CA ILE A 184 -22.13 -13.35 -28.94
C ILE A 184 -21.86 -14.48 -27.93
N ILE A 185 -20.90 -15.37 -28.21
CA ILE A 185 -20.53 -16.46 -27.28
C ILE A 185 -19.90 -15.90 -25.99
N HIS A 186 -19.22 -14.75 -26.06
CA HIS A 186 -18.55 -14.11 -24.91
C HIS A 186 -19.46 -13.28 -23.99
N SER A 187 -20.66 -12.90 -24.43
CA SER A 187 -21.59 -12.12 -23.58
C SER A 187 -22.46 -13.00 -22.68
N PHE A 188 -22.32 -14.33 -22.76
CA PHE A 188 -23.15 -15.32 -22.04
C PHE A 188 -22.37 -16.20 -21.04
N LEU A 189 -21.06 -15.98 -20.88
CA LEU A 189 -20.16 -16.68 -19.94
C LEU A 189 -19.57 -15.69 -18.94
#